data_AF-A0A497EPE0-F1
#
_entry.id   AF-A0A497EPE0-F1
#
_cell.length_a   1.000
_cell.length_b   1.000
_cell.length_c   1.000
_cell.angle_alpha   90.00
_cell.angle_beta   90.00
_cell.angle_gamma   90.00
#
_symmetry.space_group_name_H-M   'P 1'
#
loop_
_entity.id
_entity.type
_entity.pdbx_description
1 polymer ?
#
loop_
_entity_poly.entity_id
_entity_poly.type
_entity_poly.pdbx_seq_one_letter_code
_entity_poly.pdbx_strand_id
1 'polypeptide(L)' 'MSRVKVGVLGATGIVGQRYVTLLHNHPWFELVAVAASEASAGKKYSEAAKWFIEAPLPENAAELKVLKTSPDE' A
#
# COMPACT_ATOMS: atom_id res chain seq x y z
N MET A 1 -7.93 -15.93 15.65
CA MET A 1 -6.55 -15.39 15.70
C MET A 1 -6.58 -13.98 15.11
N SER A 2 -5.88 -13.02 15.69
CA SER A 2 -5.72 -11.68 15.11
C SER A 2 -4.72 -11.71 13.96
N ARG A 3 -5.00 -11.02 12.85
CA ARG A 3 -4.08 -10.92 11.71
C ARG A 3 -2.85 -10.08 12.09
N VAL A 4 -1.72 -10.38 11.45
CA VAL A 4 -0.47 -9.62 11.58
C VAL A 4 -0.57 -8.37 10.72
N LYS A 5 -0.41 -7.20 11.35
CA LYS A 5 -0.41 -5.91 10.66
C LYS A 5 0.89 -5.72 9.88
N VAL A 6 0.79 -5.36 8.61
CA VAL A 6 1.95 -5.19 7.72
C VAL A 6 1.87 -3.87 6.95
N GLY A 7 3.04 -3.39 6.53
CA GLY A 7 3.18 -2.24 5.64
C GLY A 7 3.98 -2.61 4.39
N VAL A 8 3.72 -1.91 3.28
CA VAL A 8 4.47 -2.06 2.02
C VAL A 8 5.26 -0.78 1.76
N LEU A 9 6.59 -0.89 1.70
CA LEU A 9 7.48 0.19 1.28
C LEU A 9 7.64 0.17 -0.24
N GLY A 10 7.67 1.34 -0.87
CA GLY A 10 7.66 1.43 -2.35
C GLY A 10 6.33 0.99 -2.96
N ALA A 11 5.23 1.19 -2.24
CA ALA A 11 3.91 0.66 -2.60
C ALA A 11 3.40 1.15 -3.97
N THR A 12 3.82 2.33 -4.44
CA THR A 12 3.37 2.89 -5.73
C THR A 12 4.06 2.24 -6.93
N GLY A 13 5.19 1.56 -6.75
CA GLY A 13 5.88 0.83 -7.82
C GLY A 13 5.22 -0.51 -8.15
N ILE A 14 5.52 -1.08 -9.31
CA ILE A 14 4.84 -2.30 -9.81
C ILE A 14 4.92 -3.50 -8.83
N VAL A 15 6.07 -3.66 -8.16
CA VAL A 15 6.27 -4.71 -7.14
C VAL A 15 5.42 -4.44 -5.90
N GLY A 16 5.37 -3.18 -5.46
CA GLY A 16 4.54 -2.75 -4.34
C GLY A 16 3.05 -2.97 -4.60
N GLN A 17 2.58 -2.60 -5.80
CA GLN A 17 1.21 -2.85 -6.24
C GLN A 17 0.87 -4.34 -6.22
N ARG A 18 1.78 -5.20 -6.69
CA ARG A 18 1.59 -6.66 -6.63
C ARG A 18 1.46 -7.17 -5.20
N TYR A 19 2.28 -6.68 -4.28
CA TYR A 19 2.15 -7.02 -2.85
C TYR A 19 0.82 -6.54 -2.27
N VAL A 20 0.39 -5.32 -2.59
CA VAL A 20 -0.91 -4.79 -2.14
C VAL A 20 -2.06 -5.70 -2.60
N THR A 21 -2.04 -6.17 -3.84
CA THR A 21 -3.05 -7.13 -4.34
C THR A 21 -2.98 -8.48 -3.64
N LEU A 22 -1.77 -9.04 -3.43
CA LEU A 22 -1.61 -10.33 -2.75
C LEU A 22 -2.01 -10.28 -1.26
N LEU A 23 -1.86 -9.12 -0.62
CA LEU A 23 -2.24 -8.89 0.77
C LEU A 23 -3.74 -8.62 0.94
N HIS A 24 -4.47 -8.35 -0.14
CA HIS A 24 -5.91 -8.14 -0.08
C HIS A 24 -6.62 -9.42 0.38
N ASN A 25 -7.41 -9.31 1.45
CA ASN A 25 -8.11 -10.43 2.10
C ASN A 25 -7.21 -11.62 2.50
N HIS A 26 -5.93 -11.37 2.79
CA HIS A 26 -5.02 -12.42 3.21
C HIS A 26 -5.42 -13.00 4.58
N PRO A 27 -5.42 -14.33 4.78
CA PRO A 27 -5.89 -14.96 6.02
C PRO A 27 -5.03 -14.60 7.25
N TRP A 28 -3.76 -14.27 7.02
CA TRP A 28 -2.80 -14.01 8.10
C TRP A 28 -2.36 -12.55 8.21
N PHE A 29 -2.50 -11.77 7.14
CA PHE A 29 -1.93 -10.43 7.05
C PHE A 29 -3.01 -9.40 6.82
N GLU A 30 -2.83 -8.25 7.45
CA GLU A 30 -3.68 -7.08 7.25
C GLU A 30 -2.80 -5.90 6.84
N LEU A 31 -2.98 -5.43 5.61
CA LEU A 31 -2.29 -4.25 5.12
C LEU A 31 -2.87 -3.01 5.82
N VAL A 32 -2.04 -2.35 6.63
CA VAL A 32 -2.43 -1.16 7.39
C VAL A 32 -1.65 0.09 6.98
N ALA A 33 -0.56 -0.07 6.23
CA ALA A 33 0.31 1.03 5.84
C ALA A 33 0.89 0.84 4.43
N VAL A 34 1.00 1.94 3.70
CA VAL A 34 1.71 2.01 2.42
C VAL A 34 2.64 3.21 2.46
N ALA A 35 3.88 3.04 2.03
CA ALA A 35 4.86 4.12 1.99
C ALA A 35 5.48 4.21 0.60
N ALA A 36 5.82 5.42 0.17
CA ALA A 36 6.49 5.67 -1.10
C ALA A 36 7.31 6.97 -1.04
N SER A 37 7.66 7.52 -2.20
CA SER A 37 8.45 8.76 -2.31
C SER A 37 7.73 9.96 -1.68
N GLU A 38 8.51 11.01 -1.36
CA GLU A 38 7.98 12.26 -0.81
C GLU A 38 6.89 12.89 -1.68
N ALA A 39 7.03 12.81 -3.00
CA ALA A 39 6.04 13.33 -3.95
C ALA A 39 4.67 12.62 -3.86
N SER A 40 4.64 11.40 -3.35
CA SER A 40 3.43 10.61 -3.14
C SER A 40 2.88 10.73 -1.71
N ALA A 41 3.72 11.10 -0.74
CA ALA A 41 3.35 11.14 0.67
C ALA A 41 2.18 12.10 0.95
N GLY A 42 1.31 11.73 1.88
CA GLY A 42 0.13 12.49 2.31
C GLY A 42 -1.10 12.34 1.41
N LYS A 43 -0.93 11.93 0.14
CA LYS A 43 -2.03 11.64 -0.79
C LYS A 43 -2.70 10.31 -0.45
N LYS A 44 -3.94 10.13 -0.90
CA LYS A 44 -4.55 8.79 -0.89
C LYS A 44 -3.77 7.88 -1.85
N TYR A 45 -3.68 6.60 -1.52
CA TYR A 45 -2.97 5.65 -2.35
C TYR A 45 -3.56 5.56 -3.76
N SER A 46 -4.89 5.66 -3.90
CA SER A 46 -5.58 5.74 -5.20
C SER A 46 -5.19 6.96 -6.06
N GLU A 47 -4.79 8.06 -5.44
CA GLU A 47 -4.34 9.29 -6.12
C GLU A 47 -2.84 9.24 -6.42
N ALA A 48 -2.07 8.55 -5.59
CA ALA A 48 -0.61 8.49 -5.67
C ALA A 48 -0.09 7.36 -6.57
N ALA A 49 -0.78 6.23 -6.62
CA ALA A 49 -0.37 5.07 -7.39
C ALA A 49 -0.97 5.12 -8.81
N LYS A 50 -0.10 5.31 -9.81
CA LYS A 50 -0.48 4.98 -11.19
C LYS A 50 -0.61 3.47 -11.29
N TRP A 51 -1.84 2.95 -11.32
CA TRP A 51 -2.10 1.52 -11.23
C TRP A 51 -1.80 0.81 -12.55
N PHE A 52 -0.87 -0.15 -12.53
CA PHE A 52 -0.37 -0.81 -13.75
C PHE A 52 -0.70 -2.29 -13.83
N ILE A 53 -1.21 -2.90 -12.77
CA ILE A 53 -1.46 -4.34 -12.70
C ILE A 53 -2.89 -4.67 -13.14
N GLU A 54 -3.06 -5.82 -13.81
CA GLU A 54 -4.34 -6.37 -14.24
C GLU A 54 -5.12 -6.99 -13.06
N ALA A 55 -5.37 -6.18 -12.04
CA ALA A 55 -6.18 -6.51 -10.89
C ALA A 55 -6.85 -5.23 -10.38
N PRO A 56 -8.06 -5.29 -9.78
CA PRO A 56 -8.65 -4.11 -9.17
C PRO A 56 -7.79 -3.61 -8.01
N LEU A 57 -7.69 -2.28 -7.87
CA LEU A 57 -7.09 -1.67 -6.69
C LEU A 57 -7.94 -2.03 -5.46
N PRO A 58 -7.36 -2.70 -4.44
CA PRO A 58 -8.11 -3.03 -3.23
C PRO A 58 -8.65 -1.78 -2.52
N GLU A 59 -9.95 -1.74 -2.22
CA GLU A 59 -10.60 -0.58 -1.58
C GLU A 59 -9.95 -0.23 -0.23
N ASN A 60 -9.63 -1.24 0.57
CA ASN A 60 -8.97 -1.05 1.86
C ASN A 60 -7.56 -0.42 1.73
N ALA A 61 -6.89 -0.61 0.59
CA ALA A 61 -5.61 0.01 0.29
C ALA A 61 -5.77 1.38 -0.35
N ALA A 62 -6.78 1.57 -1.21
CA ALA A 62 -7.05 2.80 -1.94
C ALA A 62 -7.17 4.03 -1.03
N GLU A 63 -7.82 3.84 0.13
CA GLU A 63 -8.08 4.89 1.12
C GLU A 63 -6.91 5.16 2.07
N LEU A 64 -5.85 4.34 2.05
CA LEU A 64 -4.68 4.57 2.89
C LEU A 64 -3.95 5.84 2.43
N LYS A 65 -3.55 6.66 3.39
CA LYS A 65 -2.61 7.75 3.13
C LYS A 65 -1.21 7.19 2.94
N VAL A 66 -0.52 7.65 1.91
CA VAL A 66 0.86 7.25 1.65
C VAL A 66 1.78 7.90 2.68
N LEU A 67 2.55 7.07 3.38
CA LEU A 67 3.56 7.49 4.34
C LEU A 67 4.89 7.82 3.62
N LYS A 68 5.73 8.62 4.28
CA LYS A 68 7.11 8.79 3.85
C LYS A 68 7.91 7.51 4.13
N THR A 69 8.90 7.23 3.30
CA THR A 69 9.84 6.12 3.51
C THR A 69 11.07 6.53 4.34
N SER A 70 10.98 7.63 5.09
CA SER A 70 12.08 8.10 5.95
C SER A 70 12.06 7.34 7.28
N PRO A 71 13.22 6.91 7.81
CA PRO A 71 13.29 6.28 9.13
C PRO A 71 13.07 7.27 10.30
N ASP A 72 13.11 8.57 10.03
CA ASP A 72 12.92 9.63 11.04
C ASP A 72 11.44 9.99 11.29
N GLU A 73 10.50 9.33 10.59
CA GLU A 73 9.04 9.50 10.73
C GLU A 73 8.30 8.16 10.95
#